data_AF-A0A562J0F6-F1
#
_entry.id   AF-A0A562J0F6-F1
#
_cell.length_a   1.000
_cell.length_b   1.000
_cell.length_c   1.000
_cell.angle_alpha   90.00
_cell.angle_beta   90.00
_cell.angle_gamma   90.00
#
_symmetry.space_group_name_H-M   'P 1'
#
loop_
_entity.id
_entity.type
_entity.pdbx_description
1 polymer ?
#
loop_
_entity_poly.entity_id
_entity_poly.type
_entity_poly.pdbx_seq_one_letter_code
_entity_poly.pdbx_strand_id
1 'polypeptide(L)'
;MSEISVVIIKRFIAGAVCPSCNAQDSIKMWTQDSTPHRECVSCGYTDTFNEQGNPVPTEPDTRLSPPPKPIDPNVQTLRFVELRPKT
;
A
#
# COMPACT_ATOMS: atom_id res chain seq x y z
N MET A 1 -1.35 5.33 32.76
CA MET A 1 -1.38 6.23 31.59
C MET A 1 -2.73 6.02 30.94
N SER A 2 -3.59 7.01 31.05
CA SER A 2 -5.03 6.87 30.82
C SER A 2 -5.33 6.56 29.36
N GLU A 3 -5.95 5.40 29.11
CA GLU A 3 -6.57 5.08 27.82
C GLU A 3 -7.75 6.03 27.61
N ILE A 4 -7.48 7.16 26.95
CA ILE A 4 -8.50 8.05 26.44
C ILE A 4 -9.08 7.34 25.22
N SER A 5 -10.30 6.83 25.33
CA SER A 5 -11.05 6.32 24.20
C SER A 5 -11.27 7.46 23.20
N VAL A 6 -10.40 7.55 22.20
CA VAL A 6 -10.51 8.57 21.14
C VAL A 6 -11.74 8.23 20.30
N VAL A 7 -12.78 9.05 20.39
CA VAL A 7 -13.97 8.92 19.53
C VAL A 7 -13.57 9.32 18.11
N ILE A 8 -13.48 8.33 17.22
CA ILE A 8 -13.08 8.53 15.82
C ILE A 8 -14.28 9.04 15.02
N ILE A 9 -14.24 10.32 14.62
CA ILE A 9 -15.28 10.94 13.79
C ILE A 9 -14.91 10.81 12.31
N LYS A 10 -15.66 10.01 11.57
CA LYS A 10 -15.53 9.89 10.11
C LYS A 10 -16.21 11.09 9.43
N ARG A 11 -15.45 11.87 8.66
CA ARG A 11 -15.92 13.04 7.91
C ARG A 11 -16.04 12.73 6.44
N PHE A 12 -17.04 13.28 5.78
CA PHE A 12 -17.24 13.11 4.36
C PHE A 12 -16.42 14.12 3.54
N ILE A 13 -15.92 13.72 2.36
CA ILE A 13 -15.21 14.59 1.42
C ILE A 13 -16.11 14.93 0.23
N ALA A 14 -16.64 16.15 0.21
CA ALA A 14 -17.43 16.65 -0.91
C ALA A 14 -16.56 16.85 -2.17
N GLY A 15 -17.09 16.45 -3.32
CA GLY A 15 -16.43 16.52 -4.62
C GLY A 15 -15.38 15.44 -4.88
N ALA A 16 -15.12 14.54 -3.91
CA ALA A 16 -14.19 13.44 -4.12
C ALA A 16 -14.85 12.31 -4.94
N VAL A 17 -14.12 11.81 -5.93
CA VAL A 17 -14.49 10.63 -6.71
C VAL A 17 -13.72 9.43 -6.21
N CYS A 18 -14.41 8.31 -5.97
CA CYS A 18 -13.76 7.07 -5.55
C CYS A 18 -12.86 6.53 -6.67
N PRO A 19 -11.57 6.25 -6.42
CA PRO A 19 -10.67 5.70 -7.43
C PRO A 19 -11.01 4.25 -7.82
N SER A 20 -11.71 3.50 -6.97
CA SER A 20 -12.06 2.10 -7.23
C SER A 20 -13.34 1.93 -8.04
N CYS A 21 -14.39 2.71 -7.76
CA CYS A 21 -15.71 2.54 -8.40
C CYS A 21 -16.23 3.77 -9.14
N ASN A 22 -15.46 4.86 -9.16
CA ASN A 22 -15.80 6.13 -9.80
C ASN A 22 -17.08 6.81 -9.27
N ALA A 23 -17.58 6.39 -8.11
CA ALA A 23 -18.70 7.06 -7.45
C ALA A 23 -18.26 8.41 -6.88
N GLN A 24 -18.91 9.48 -7.32
CA GLN A 24 -18.74 10.81 -6.75
C GLN A 24 -19.35 10.87 -5.35
N ASP A 25 -18.78 11.69 -4.46
CA ASP A 25 -19.39 11.99 -3.18
C ASP A 25 -19.61 10.70 -2.36
N SER A 26 -18.59 9.85 -2.31
CA SER A 26 -18.65 8.55 -1.62
C SER A 26 -17.51 8.32 -0.62
N ILE A 27 -16.57 9.26 -0.48
CA ILE A 27 -15.37 9.08 0.35
C ILE A 27 -15.55 9.70 1.73
N LYS A 28 -15.24 8.92 2.76
CA LYS A 28 -15.09 9.35 4.15
C LYS A 28 -13.62 9.33 4.55
N MET A 29 -13.20 10.25 5.41
CA MET A 29 -11.85 10.36 5.96
C MET A 29 -11.87 10.54 7.47
N TRP A 30 -10.94 9.91 8.15
CA TRP A 30 -10.71 10.07 9.59
C TRP A 30 -9.23 9.90 9.90
N THR A 31 -8.84 10.28 11.11
CA THR A 31 -7.50 10.00 11.63
C THR A 31 -7.65 9.03 12.79
N GLN A 32 -6.88 7.96 12.77
CA GLN A 32 -6.79 6.97 13.84
C GLN A 32 -5.31 6.74 14.13
N ASP A 33 -4.91 6.82 15.40
CA ASP A 33 -3.52 6.59 15.82
C ASP A 33 -2.51 7.38 14.97
N SER A 34 -2.78 8.68 14.79
CA SER A 34 -2.04 9.62 13.91
C SER A 34 -1.96 9.26 12.42
N THR A 35 -2.63 8.19 12.00
CA THR A 35 -2.67 7.72 10.62
C THR A 35 -3.94 8.23 9.93
N PRO A 36 -3.85 8.89 8.76
CA PRO A 36 -5.02 9.24 7.97
C PRO A 36 -5.57 8.02 7.25
N HIS A 37 -6.89 7.80 7.38
CA HIS A 37 -7.63 6.75 6.71
C HIS A 37 -8.70 7.33 5.80
N ARG A 38 -8.93 6.69 4.65
CA ARG A 38 -10.04 6.99 3.74
C ARG A 38 -10.83 5.73 3.41
N GLU A 39 -12.14 5.86 3.24
CA GLU A 39 -13.06 4.76 2.93
C GLU A 39 -14.15 5.20 1.95
N CYS A 40 -14.47 4.38 0.95
CA CYS A 40 -15.63 4.57 0.09
C CYS A 40 -16.86 3.84 0.65
N VAL A 41 -17.96 4.56 0.84
CA VAL A 41 -19.22 3.96 1.30
C VAL A 41 -19.94 3.11 0.25
N SER A 42 -19.61 3.31 -1.03
CA SER A 42 -20.31 2.64 -2.14
C SER A 42 -19.71 1.29 -2.48
N CYS A 43 -18.38 1.17 -2.46
CA CYS A 43 -17.68 -0.07 -2.83
C CYS A 43 -16.81 -0.67 -1.71
N GLY A 44 -16.64 0.03 -0.59
CA GLY A 44 -15.80 -0.44 0.52
C GLY A 44 -14.28 -0.27 0.31
N TYR A 45 -13.86 0.48 -0.72
CA TYR A 45 -12.45 0.85 -0.91
C TYR A 45 -11.87 1.52 0.33
N THR A 46 -10.68 1.10 0.78
CA THR A 46 -10.00 1.68 1.96
C THR A 46 -8.54 2.00 1.67
N ASP A 47 -8.10 3.19 2.08
CA ASP A 47 -6.71 3.63 2.00
C ASP A 47 -6.18 4.09 3.35
N THR A 48 -4.91 3.80 3.59
CA THR A 48 -4.09 4.33 4.68
C THR A 48 -2.96 5.18 4.11
N PHE A 49 -2.70 6.33 4.71
CA PHE A 49 -1.59 7.21 4.29
C PHE A 49 -0.44 7.15 5.30
N ASN A 50 0.80 7.15 4.82
CA ASN A 50 1.96 7.30 5.69
C ASN A 50 2.14 8.76 6.13
N GLU A 51 3.12 9.02 7.01
CA GLU A 51 3.43 10.38 7.50
C GLU A 51 3.78 11.37 6.39
N GLN A 52 4.19 10.89 5.22
CA GLN A 52 4.52 11.68 4.03
C GLN A 52 3.29 11.95 3.14
N GLY A 53 2.11 11.45 3.51
CA GLY A 53 0.87 11.61 2.75
C GLY A 53 0.74 10.69 1.54
N ASN A 54 1.59 9.66 1.44
CA ASN A 54 1.53 8.66 0.36
C ASN A 54 0.65 7.48 0.79
N PRO A 55 -0.15 6.88 -0.12
CA PRO A 55 -0.90 5.67 0.19
C PRO A 55 0.09 4.55 0.52
N VAL A 56 -0.13 3.86 1.63
CA VAL A 56 0.65 2.68 2.04
C VAL A 56 0.09 1.49 1.26
N PRO A 57 0.83 0.94 0.28
CA PRO A 57 0.36 -0.23 -0.44
C PRO A 57 0.33 -1.41 0.52
N THR A 58 -0.86 -1.93 0.80
CA THR A 58 -0.96 -3.25 1.41
C THR A 58 -0.72 -4.25 0.29
N GLU A 59 0.43 -4.91 0.29
CA GLU A 59 0.71 -5.97 -0.70
C GLU A 59 -0.37 -7.05 -0.55
N PRO A 60 -1.21 -7.27 -1.58
CA PRO A 60 -2.18 -8.36 -1.51
C PRO A 60 -1.43 -9.68 -1.55
N ASP A 61 -1.79 -10.62 -0.66
CA ASP A 61 -1.25 -11.98 -0.66
C ASP A 61 -1.66 -12.68 -1.96
N THR A 62 -0.84 -12.50 -2.99
CA THR A 62 -1.07 -13.01 -4.33
C THR A 62 -0.16 -14.20 -4.53
N ARG A 63 -0.74 -15.33 -4.95
CA ARG A 63 -0.04 -16.60 -5.24
C ARG A 63 1.08 -16.50 -6.30
N LEU A 64 1.35 -15.31 -6.84
CA LEU A 64 2.34 -15.04 -7.88
C LEU A 64 3.71 -14.67 -7.33
N SER A 65 3.82 -14.32 -6.04
CA SER A 65 5.10 -14.07 -5.39
C SER A 65 5.50 -15.32 -4.60
N PRO A 66 6.40 -16.17 -5.11
CA PRO A 66 6.98 -17.22 -4.27
C PRO A 66 7.72 -16.57 -3.10
N PRO A 67 7.68 -17.16 -1.89
CA PRO A 67 8.47 -16.67 -0.78
C PRO A 67 9.95 -16.60 -1.16
N PRO A 68 10.73 -15.65 -0.62
CA PRO A 68 12.13 -15.51 -0.94
C PRO A 68 12.84 -16.84 -0.72
N LYS A 69 13.31 -17.46 -1.81
CA LYS A 69 14.00 -18.74 -1.74
C LYS A 69 15.33 -18.53 -1.02
N PRO A 70 15.67 -19.34 -0.01
CA PRO A 70 16.99 -19.24 0.63
C PRO A 70 18.09 -19.41 -0.41
N ILE A 71 19.08 -18.52 -0.34
CA ILE A 71 20.25 -18.53 -1.22
C ILE A 71 21.02 -19.82 -0.94
N ASP A 72 21.02 -20.74 -1.90
CA ASP A 72 21.78 -21.98 -1.82
C ASP A 72 23.29 -21.65 -2.00
N PRO A 73 24.14 -21.93 -1.00
CA PRO A 73 25.57 -21.62 -1.07
C PRO A 73 26.32 -22.44 -2.14
N ASN A 74 25.71 -23.48 -2.71
CA ASN A 74 26.30 -24.32 -3.75
C ASN A 74 25.95 -23.85 -5.18
N VAL A 75 25.19 -22.77 -5.33
CA VAL A 75 24.86 -22.20 -6.65
C VAL A 75 25.88 -21.12 -7.01
N GLN A 76 26.78 -21.44 -7.94
CA GLN A 76 27.73 -20.49 -8.50
C GLN A 76 27.15 -19.80 -9.75
N THR A 77 26.86 -18.50 -9.64
CA THR A 77 26.37 -17.70 -10.77
C THR A 77 27.48 -17.52 -11.81
N LEU A 78 27.23 -17.93 -13.06
CA LEU A 78 28.15 -17.68 -14.16
C LEU A 78 28.16 -16.18 -14.50
N ARG A 79 29.33 -15.54 -14.37
CA ARG A 79 29.53 -14.17 -14.82
C ARG A 79 29.86 -14.19 -16.30
N PHE A 80 28.93 -13.73 -17.13
CA PHE A 80 29.22 -13.49 -18.54
C PHE A 80 30.28 -12.40 -18.64
N VAL A 81 31.45 -12.78 -19.17
CA VAL A 81 32.51 -11.82 -19.51
C VAL A 81 32.31 -11.47 -20.97
N GLU A 82 32.06 -10.20 -21.26
CA GLU A 82 32.05 -9.71 -22.63
C GLU A 82 33.45 -9.89 -23.22
N LEU A 83 33.59 -10.87 -24.12
CA LEU A 83 34.84 -11.10 -24.83
C LEU A 83 35.06 -9.93 -25.79
N ARG A 84 35.95 -9.00 -25.42
CA ARG A 84 36.42 -7.98 -26.36
C ARG A 84 37.16 -8.69 -27.50
N PRO A 85 36.75 -8.50 -28.77
CA PRO A 85 37.48 -9.06 -29.89
C PRO A 85 38.88 -8.43 -29.96
N LYS A 86 39.89 -9.29 -30.13
CA LYS A 86 41.29 -8.87 -30.28
C LYS A 86 41.48 -8.44 -31.75
N THR A 87 41.69 -7.14 -31.96
CA THR A 87 42.10 -6.58 -33.26
C THR A 87 43.53 -6.99 -33.59
#